data_AF-A0A369URA9-F1
#
_entry.id   AF-A0A369URA9-F1
#
_cell.length_a   1.000
_cell.length_b   1.000
_cell.length_c   1.000
_cell.angle_alpha   90.00
_cell.angle_beta   90.00
_cell.angle_gamma   90.00
#
_symmetry.space_group_name_H-M   'P 1'
#
loop_
_entity.id
_entity.type
_entity.pdbx_description
1 polymer ?
#
loop_
_entity_poly.entity_id
_entity_poly.type
_entity_poly.pdbx_seq_one_letter_code
_entity_poly.pdbx_strand_id
1 'polypeptide(L)'
;MKSTINYQLRSCNERLPWVLGALFALAGSFPLAAQANQTQFVSFQQFMENTHSSHATNFVLDGNNKVKSEAAFEDMRQHVLHVYEGVQVQQSFVLGGDYFDCVPMLQQPGARQGGLKAIAAPPPVPTTFPSVRIGGNDGTGLKQPQAVTSQLAANEKIDEYGHSRICSEGTIPMRRITLKELSRFPTLRDYFQKAPDGAEHVPSKTVYPPSAVAHKYAYTYQYVNNTGQTDTINLWSPYVDTGLGEIFSLAQSWTIAYTPVLQTAEVGWQNYPGLYGNQSARLFIYWTADGYGSTGCYNLSCGAFVQVNGSWFIGGPFANYSTVGGAQYEFTAQFYLFQGNWWLGLGSPSGITWVGYYPGSIYGSGPMRTNAQLLEFGSESVGSNPWPPEGSGYYASNGWSYAAYQRQLYYWDYPNANAIWDSLTVAQPSPSCYTIAGPYWGGYTPPTNYWGTYFYFGGPGGYGC
;
A
#
# COMPACT_ATOMS: atom_id res chain seq x y z
N MET A 1 -6.56 -33.38 68.69
CA MET A 1 -5.54 -33.25 67.62
C MET A 1 -4.67 -34.51 67.62
N LYS A 2 -5.00 -35.48 66.75
CA LYS A 2 -4.28 -36.74 66.46
C LYS A 2 -4.82 -37.31 65.13
N SER A 3 -3.95 -38.06 64.41
CA SER A 3 -4.16 -38.86 63.18
C SER A 3 -4.12 -38.05 61.88
N THR A 4 -3.17 -38.15 60.93
CA THR A 4 -2.20 -39.17 60.44
C THR A 4 -2.77 -40.30 59.56
N ILE A 5 -2.06 -40.55 58.43
CA ILE A 5 -1.94 -41.76 57.56
C ILE A 5 -2.89 -41.78 56.33
N ASN A 6 -2.45 -41.55 55.06
CA ASN A 6 -1.64 -42.35 54.09
C ASN A 6 -2.37 -43.65 53.63
N TYR A 7 -2.27 -44.23 52.43
CA TYR A 7 -1.95 -43.94 51.01
C TYR A 7 -2.17 -45.30 50.28
N GLN A 8 -2.40 -45.32 48.96
CA GLN A 8 -2.17 -46.46 48.02
C GLN A 8 -3.17 -47.65 48.02
N LEU A 9 -3.45 -48.44 46.97
CA LEU A 9 -3.00 -48.61 45.56
C LEU A 9 -3.96 -49.65 44.87
N ARG A 10 -4.05 -49.58 43.52
CA ARG A 10 -4.15 -50.65 42.48
C ARG A 10 -5.21 -51.79 42.51
N SER A 11 -5.96 -51.83 41.39
CA SER A 11 -6.31 -52.95 40.48
C SER A 11 -6.62 -54.36 41.00
N CYS A 12 -7.75 -54.95 40.58
CA CYS A 12 -7.78 -56.15 39.72
C CYS A 12 -9.18 -56.52 39.17
N ASN A 13 -9.11 -57.05 37.94
CA ASN A 13 -10.00 -57.84 37.07
C ASN A 13 -11.28 -58.56 37.56
N GLU A 14 -12.13 -58.74 36.52
CA GLU A 14 -13.01 -59.89 36.17
C GLU A 14 -14.44 -59.99 36.74
N ARG A 15 -15.42 -59.92 35.82
CA ARG A 15 -16.38 -61.00 35.48
C ARG A 15 -17.35 -60.60 34.33
N LEU A 16 -17.37 -61.42 33.27
CA LEU A 16 -18.51 -61.62 32.33
C LEU A 16 -19.63 -62.44 33.03
N PRO A 17 -20.84 -62.69 32.47
CA PRO A 17 -21.34 -62.56 31.08
C PRO A 17 -22.60 -61.66 31.00
N TRP A 18 -23.23 -61.38 29.86
CA TRP A 18 -24.39 -62.10 29.29
C TRP A 18 -24.59 -61.65 27.83
N VAL A 19 -24.88 -62.63 26.98
CA VAL A 19 -25.17 -62.52 25.55
C VAL A 19 -26.58 -61.97 25.32
N LEU A 20 -26.74 -60.96 24.46
CA LEU A 20 -27.98 -60.70 23.71
C LEU A 20 -27.61 -59.96 22.42
N GLY A 21 -27.86 -60.62 21.29
CA GLY A 21 -27.67 -60.06 19.95
C GLY A 21 -28.74 -59.01 19.62
N ALA A 22 -28.34 -57.96 18.92
CA ALA A 22 -29.25 -57.05 18.24
C ALA A 22 -28.62 -56.57 16.92
N LEU A 23 -29.47 -56.47 15.90
CA LEU A 23 -29.17 -56.30 14.49
C LEU A 23 -28.27 -55.08 14.19
N PHE A 24 -27.25 -55.29 13.36
CA PHE A 24 -26.53 -54.22 12.66
C PHE A 24 -27.39 -53.67 11.52
N ALA A 25 -27.97 -52.50 11.71
CA ALA A 25 -28.38 -51.63 10.61
C ALA A 25 -27.21 -50.69 10.29
N LEU A 26 -26.48 -50.98 9.22
CA LEU A 26 -25.45 -50.09 8.66
C LEU A 26 -26.14 -48.87 8.03
N ALA A 27 -26.45 -47.86 8.84
CA ALA A 27 -26.75 -46.52 8.35
C ALA A 27 -25.43 -45.87 7.91
N GLY A 28 -25.08 -46.06 6.64
CA GLY A 28 -23.97 -45.35 6.01
C GLY A 28 -24.21 -43.84 6.06
N SER A 29 -23.59 -43.19 7.02
CA SER A 29 -23.53 -41.73 7.09
C SER A 29 -22.48 -41.29 6.06
N PHE A 30 -22.91 -41.03 4.84
CA PHE A 30 -22.08 -40.29 3.90
C PHE A 30 -21.92 -38.88 4.47
N PRO A 31 -20.71 -38.39 4.76
CA PRO A 31 -20.55 -36.97 4.97
C PRO A 31 -20.94 -36.30 3.66
N LEU A 32 -21.97 -35.45 3.71
CA LEU A 32 -22.20 -34.43 2.70
C LEU A 32 -20.90 -33.62 2.62
N ALA A 33 -20.04 -33.97 1.67
CA ALA A 33 -18.98 -33.10 1.23
C ALA A 33 -19.69 -31.84 0.73
N ALA A 34 -19.64 -30.78 1.53
CA ALA A 34 -19.91 -29.45 1.04
C ALA A 34 -18.98 -29.26 -0.16
N GLN A 35 -19.55 -29.27 -1.37
CA GLN A 35 -18.85 -28.83 -2.55
C GLN A 35 -18.54 -27.37 -2.30
N ALA A 36 -17.33 -27.11 -1.80
CA ALA A 36 -16.73 -25.80 -1.89
C ALA A 36 -16.80 -25.44 -3.37
N ASN A 37 -17.66 -24.48 -3.71
CA ASN A 37 -17.81 -23.99 -5.06
C ASN A 37 -16.48 -23.29 -5.39
N GLN A 38 -15.48 -24.06 -5.86
CA GLN A 38 -14.19 -23.51 -6.25
C GLN A 38 -14.49 -22.54 -7.38
N THR A 39 -14.44 -21.25 -7.05
CA THR A 39 -14.72 -20.19 -8.01
C THR A 39 -13.67 -20.31 -9.10
N GLN A 40 -14.10 -20.63 -10.32
CA GLN A 40 -13.19 -20.87 -11.44
C GLN A 40 -12.26 -19.66 -11.65
N PHE A 41 -10.97 -19.92 -11.88
CA PHE A 41 -10.00 -18.88 -12.22
C PHE A 41 -10.40 -18.15 -13.52
N VAL A 42 -10.42 -16.82 -13.47
CA VAL A 42 -10.75 -15.97 -14.63
C VAL A 42 -9.48 -15.62 -15.39
N SER A 43 -9.28 -16.26 -16.54
CA SER A 43 -8.15 -15.96 -17.42
C SER A 43 -8.20 -14.52 -17.94
N PHE A 44 -7.06 -13.99 -18.42
CA PHE A 44 -7.02 -12.66 -19.01
C PHE A 44 -7.95 -12.53 -20.22
N GLN A 45 -8.01 -13.55 -21.07
CA GLN A 45 -8.92 -13.58 -22.22
C GLN A 45 -10.38 -13.49 -21.77
N GLN A 46 -10.79 -14.31 -20.79
CA GLN A 46 -12.15 -14.29 -20.28
C GLN A 46 -12.48 -12.94 -19.61
N PHE A 47 -11.52 -12.34 -18.90
CA PHE A 47 -11.66 -11.00 -18.35
C PHE A 47 -11.94 -9.95 -19.42
N MET A 48 -11.20 -9.98 -20.54
CA MET A 48 -11.42 -9.07 -21.67
C MET A 48 -12.75 -9.32 -22.37
N GLU A 49 -13.13 -10.58 -22.63
CA GLU A 49 -14.43 -10.95 -23.20
C GLU A 49 -15.60 -10.48 -22.32
N ASN A 50 -15.50 -10.66 -21.00
CA ASN A 50 -16.48 -10.16 -20.04
C ASN A 50 -16.56 -8.63 -20.06
N THR A 51 -15.42 -7.93 -20.19
CA THR A 51 -15.40 -6.46 -20.27
C THR A 51 -16.04 -5.96 -21.57
N HIS A 52 -15.77 -6.61 -22.70
CA HIS A 52 -16.37 -6.28 -23.99
C HIS A 52 -17.89 -6.46 -24.01
N SER A 53 -18.38 -7.55 -23.41
CA SER A 53 -19.80 -7.91 -23.38
C SER A 53 -20.60 -7.26 -22.24
N SER A 54 -19.95 -6.51 -21.34
CA SER A 54 -20.62 -5.85 -20.23
C SER A 54 -21.46 -4.67 -20.69
N HIS A 55 -22.68 -4.58 -20.16
CA HIS A 55 -23.65 -3.53 -20.48
C HIS A 55 -23.99 -2.68 -19.24
N ALA A 56 -24.24 -1.39 -19.47
CA ALA A 56 -24.52 -0.42 -18.40
C ALA A 56 -25.71 -0.83 -17.53
N THR A 57 -26.73 -1.49 -18.09
CA THR A 57 -27.92 -1.95 -17.36
C THR A 57 -27.59 -2.84 -16.16
N ASN A 58 -26.53 -3.64 -16.24
CA ASN A 58 -26.11 -4.54 -15.16
C ASN A 58 -25.45 -3.79 -13.99
N PHE A 59 -24.94 -2.59 -14.25
CA PHE A 59 -24.19 -1.81 -13.27
C PHE A 59 -24.98 -0.64 -12.72
N VAL A 60 -25.72 0.08 -13.57
CA VAL A 60 -26.49 1.27 -13.18
C VAL A 60 -27.74 0.89 -12.36
N LEU A 61 -28.35 -0.26 -12.61
CA LEU A 61 -29.56 -0.70 -11.91
C LEU A 61 -29.27 -1.52 -10.65
N ASP A 62 -28.03 -1.97 -10.46
CA ASP A 62 -27.62 -2.72 -9.27
C ASP A 62 -27.28 -1.74 -8.14
N GLY A 63 -28.09 -1.75 -7.08
CA GLY A 63 -27.92 -0.89 -5.92
C GLY A 63 -26.62 -1.09 -5.13
N ASN A 64 -25.83 -2.11 -5.46
CA ASN A 64 -24.49 -2.30 -4.92
C ASN A 64 -23.41 -1.46 -5.64
N ASN A 65 -23.73 -0.88 -6.79
CA ASN A 65 -22.84 -0.03 -7.56
C ASN A 65 -23.18 1.45 -7.37
N LYS A 66 -22.19 2.33 -7.53
CA LYS A 66 -22.35 3.79 -7.43
C LYS A 66 -22.42 4.50 -8.78
N VAL A 67 -22.33 3.76 -9.89
CA VAL A 67 -22.19 4.31 -11.24
C VAL A 67 -23.35 5.26 -11.55
N LYS A 68 -23.01 6.52 -11.83
CA LYS A 68 -23.97 7.63 -11.90
C LYS A 68 -24.89 7.57 -13.13
N SER A 69 -24.42 7.02 -14.25
CA SER A 69 -25.14 6.99 -15.52
C SER A 69 -24.56 5.96 -16.47
N GLU A 70 -25.30 5.62 -17.53
CA GLU A 70 -24.80 4.75 -18.60
C GLU A 70 -23.56 5.33 -19.30
N ALA A 71 -23.49 6.67 -19.46
CA ALA A 71 -22.32 7.33 -20.01
C ALA A 71 -21.09 7.17 -19.09
N ALA A 72 -21.26 7.34 -17.78
CA ALA A 72 -20.19 7.12 -16.81
C ALA A 72 -19.70 5.67 -16.81
N PHE A 73 -20.62 4.71 -16.96
CA PHE A 73 -20.26 3.30 -17.15
C PHE A 73 -19.44 3.09 -18.42
N GLU A 74 -19.86 3.68 -19.54
CA GLU A 74 -19.15 3.51 -20.80
C GLU A 74 -17.74 4.12 -20.75
N ASP A 75 -17.56 5.27 -20.11
CA ASP A 75 -16.22 5.84 -19.85
C ASP A 75 -15.33 4.85 -19.07
N MET A 76 -15.87 4.24 -18.02
CA MET A 76 -15.16 3.21 -17.24
C MET A 76 -14.80 1.98 -18.07
N ARG A 77 -15.75 1.49 -18.89
CA ARG A 77 -15.54 0.32 -19.74
C ARG A 77 -14.50 0.59 -20.82
N GLN A 78 -14.59 1.72 -21.51
CA GLN A 78 -13.61 2.13 -22.51
C GLN A 78 -12.23 2.32 -21.89
N HIS A 79 -12.16 2.85 -20.67
CA HIS A 79 -10.90 2.95 -19.96
C HIS A 79 -10.24 1.59 -19.73
N VAL A 80 -10.97 0.60 -19.21
CA VAL A 80 -10.44 -0.77 -19.02
C VAL A 80 -9.97 -1.34 -20.36
N LEU A 81 -10.78 -1.24 -21.41
CA LEU A 81 -10.41 -1.73 -22.75
C LEU A 81 -9.13 -1.06 -23.28
N HIS A 82 -9.01 0.26 -23.11
CA HIS A 82 -7.84 1.02 -23.54
C HIS A 82 -6.56 0.65 -22.76
N VAL A 83 -6.68 0.45 -21.44
CA VAL A 83 -5.57 0.02 -20.59
C VAL A 83 -4.96 -1.30 -21.08
N TYR A 84 -5.80 -2.22 -21.53
CA TYR A 84 -5.39 -3.56 -21.96
C TYR A 84 -5.28 -3.75 -23.48
N GLU A 85 -5.51 -2.71 -24.27
CA GLU A 85 -5.42 -2.76 -25.73
C GLU A 85 -4.02 -3.22 -26.20
N GLY A 86 -3.99 -4.30 -26.98
CA GLY A 86 -2.76 -4.86 -27.55
C GLY A 86 -1.82 -5.53 -26.55
N VAL A 87 -2.25 -5.73 -25.29
CA VAL A 87 -1.44 -6.38 -24.26
C VAL A 87 -1.42 -7.90 -24.44
N GLN A 88 -0.23 -8.46 -24.46
CA GLN A 88 0.04 -9.90 -24.51
C GLN A 88 0.45 -10.38 -23.12
N VAL A 89 -0.54 -10.74 -22.32
CA VAL A 89 -0.33 -11.29 -20.98
C VAL A 89 0.33 -12.67 -21.08
N GLN A 90 1.47 -12.85 -20.40
CA GLN A 90 2.17 -14.14 -20.40
C GLN A 90 1.58 -15.14 -19.42
N GLN A 91 1.17 -14.65 -18.25
CA GLN A 91 0.52 -15.44 -17.21
C GLN A 91 -0.31 -14.52 -16.33
N SER A 92 -1.29 -15.10 -15.66
CA SER A 92 -2.12 -14.42 -14.67
C SER A 92 -2.10 -15.23 -13.38
N PHE A 93 -2.21 -14.56 -12.24
CA PHE A 93 -2.30 -15.19 -10.93
C PHE A 93 -3.12 -14.31 -9.97
N VAL A 94 -3.50 -14.86 -8.82
CA VAL A 94 -4.19 -14.12 -7.76
C VAL A 94 -3.26 -13.83 -6.57
N LEU A 95 -3.30 -12.61 -6.05
CA LEU A 95 -2.63 -12.20 -4.81
C LEU A 95 -3.60 -11.38 -3.95
N GLY A 96 -3.92 -11.89 -2.75
CA GLY A 96 -4.83 -11.24 -1.81
C GLY A 96 -6.21 -10.92 -2.39
N GLY A 97 -6.73 -11.81 -3.23
CA GLY A 97 -8.03 -11.70 -3.90
C GLY A 97 -8.02 -10.89 -5.21
N ASP A 98 -6.90 -10.25 -5.55
CA ASP A 98 -6.77 -9.48 -6.80
C ASP A 98 -6.04 -10.28 -7.87
N TYR A 99 -6.50 -10.14 -9.11
CA TYR A 99 -5.80 -10.68 -10.27
C TYR A 99 -4.64 -9.77 -10.66
N PHE A 100 -3.49 -10.38 -10.94
CA PHE A 100 -2.33 -9.75 -11.55
C PHE A 100 -2.01 -10.45 -12.86
N ASP A 101 -1.56 -9.66 -13.83
CA ASP A 101 -1.12 -10.13 -15.14
C ASP A 101 0.36 -9.80 -15.32
N CYS A 102 1.15 -10.78 -15.75
CA CYS A 102 2.53 -10.54 -16.15
C CYS A 102 2.57 -9.92 -17.54
N VAL A 103 2.74 -8.60 -17.57
CA VAL A 103 2.70 -7.77 -18.77
C VAL A 103 4.13 -7.43 -19.21
N PRO A 104 4.50 -7.60 -20.49
CA PRO A 104 5.77 -7.11 -21.00
C PRO A 104 5.97 -5.62 -20.72
N MET A 105 7.15 -5.21 -20.25
CA MET A 105 7.39 -3.84 -19.76
C MET A 105 7.00 -2.75 -20.78
N LEU A 106 7.28 -2.95 -22.07
CA LEU A 106 6.91 -1.99 -23.13
C LEU A 106 5.43 -2.00 -23.50
N GLN A 107 4.69 -3.03 -23.06
CA GLN A 107 3.26 -3.16 -23.30
C GLN A 107 2.44 -2.67 -22.11
N GLN A 108 3.00 -2.17 -21.01
CA GLN A 108 2.20 -1.55 -19.96
C GLN A 108 1.68 -0.17 -20.41
N PRO A 109 0.56 0.35 -19.84
CA PRO A 109 0.01 1.65 -20.24
C PRO A 109 1.02 2.80 -20.20
N GLY A 110 1.84 2.88 -19.14
CA GLY A 110 2.82 3.95 -19.00
C GLY A 110 3.89 3.99 -20.10
N ALA A 111 4.25 2.82 -20.66
CA ALA A 111 5.16 2.76 -21.79
C ALA A 111 4.46 3.04 -23.11
N ARG A 112 3.29 2.42 -23.35
CA ARG A 112 2.54 2.56 -24.61
C ARG A 112 2.01 3.98 -24.84
N GLN A 113 1.31 4.52 -23.85
CA GLN A 113 0.70 5.86 -23.93
C GLN A 113 1.77 6.96 -23.96
N GLY A 114 2.93 6.73 -23.32
CA GLY A 114 4.10 7.59 -23.42
C GLY A 114 4.88 7.46 -24.74
N GLY A 115 4.51 6.52 -25.62
CA GLY A 115 5.19 6.29 -26.90
C GLY A 115 6.62 5.74 -26.78
N LEU A 116 6.95 5.09 -25.66
CA LEU A 116 8.30 4.61 -25.38
C LEU A 116 8.73 3.51 -26.36
N LYS A 117 9.97 3.59 -26.83
CA LYS A 117 10.61 2.56 -27.66
C LYS A 117 11.57 1.66 -26.89
N ALA A 118 12.01 2.13 -25.72
CA ALA A 118 12.84 1.41 -24.78
C ALA A 118 12.50 1.89 -23.37
N ILE A 119 12.75 1.03 -22.39
CA ILE A 119 12.65 1.38 -20.97
C ILE A 119 13.93 2.16 -20.59
N ALA A 120 13.77 3.26 -19.84
CA ALA A 120 14.91 4.03 -19.35
C ALA A 120 15.83 3.17 -18.47
N ALA A 121 17.13 3.43 -18.52
CA ALA A 121 18.09 2.77 -17.63
C ALA A 121 17.95 3.35 -16.20
N PRO A 122 17.85 2.50 -15.16
CA PRO A 122 17.75 2.97 -13.79
C PRO A 122 19.03 3.73 -13.37
N PRO A 123 18.95 4.57 -12.33
CA PRO A 123 20.12 5.15 -11.70
C PRO A 123 21.09 4.03 -11.30
N PRO A 124 22.41 4.27 -11.33
CA PRO A 124 23.35 3.39 -10.66
C PRO A 124 22.84 3.16 -9.24
N VAL A 125 22.76 1.90 -8.80
CA VAL A 125 22.33 1.59 -7.44
C VAL A 125 23.22 2.43 -6.51
N PRO A 126 22.63 3.33 -5.70
CA PRO A 126 23.42 4.16 -4.82
C PRO A 126 24.31 3.23 -4.00
N THR A 127 25.63 3.46 -4.00
CA THR A 127 26.51 2.89 -2.99
C THR A 127 25.93 3.35 -1.67
N THR A 128 25.17 2.46 -1.02
CA THR A 128 24.41 2.75 0.19
C THR A 128 25.32 3.43 1.21
N PHE A 129 24.80 4.45 1.89
CA PHE A 129 25.36 4.83 3.20
C PHE A 129 25.38 3.57 4.07
N PRO A 130 26.47 3.36 4.84
CA PRO A 130 27.09 2.06 5.07
C PRO A 130 26.10 0.92 5.29
N SER A 131 26.17 -0.06 4.39
CA SER A 131 25.51 -1.36 4.51
C SER A 131 25.68 -1.92 5.92
N VAL A 132 24.57 -1.98 6.67
CA VAL A 132 24.53 -2.63 7.98
C VAL A 132 24.30 -4.12 7.77
N ARG A 133 25.27 -4.94 8.17
CA ARG A 133 24.99 -6.35 8.51
C ARG A 133 24.13 -6.34 9.76
N ILE A 134 22.84 -6.67 9.62
CA ILE A 134 21.95 -6.90 10.76
C ILE A 134 22.42 -8.21 11.43
N GLY A 135 23.29 -8.07 12.42
CA GLY A 135 23.89 -9.19 13.13
C GLY A 135 24.32 -8.75 14.51
N GLY A 136 23.36 -8.64 15.43
CA GLY A 136 23.66 -8.33 16.82
C GLY A 136 22.37 -8.22 17.63
N ASN A 137 22.17 -9.17 18.54
CA ASN A 137 21.21 -9.03 19.62
C ASN A 137 21.79 -8.01 20.58
N ASP A 138 21.23 -6.81 20.57
CA ASP A 138 21.83 -5.60 21.14
C ASP A 138 21.64 -5.48 22.67
N GLY A 139 21.09 -6.52 23.30
CA GLY A 139 20.90 -6.59 24.75
C GLY A 139 19.85 -5.63 25.30
N THR A 140 19.14 -4.87 24.46
CA THR A 140 18.08 -3.92 24.91
C THR A 140 16.69 -4.55 24.96
N GLY A 141 16.52 -5.78 24.45
CA GLY A 141 15.24 -6.49 24.47
C GLY A 141 14.21 -5.98 23.46
N LEU A 142 14.53 -4.97 22.65
CA LEU A 142 13.69 -4.52 21.54
C LEU A 142 13.92 -5.43 20.33
N LYS A 143 12.90 -6.18 19.89
CA LYS A 143 12.97 -7.00 18.66
C LYS A 143 13.13 -6.07 17.46
N GLN A 144 14.24 -6.13 16.73
CA GLN A 144 14.47 -5.32 15.53
C GLN A 144 13.31 -5.43 14.52
N PRO A 145 12.96 -4.34 13.79
CA PRO A 145 11.93 -4.39 12.76
C PRO A 145 12.34 -5.31 11.60
N GLN A 146 11.35 -5.95 10.99
CA GLN A 146 11.53 -6.85 9.86
C GLN A 146 11.35 -6.09 8.55
N ALA A 147 12.42 -6.00 7.76
CA ALA A 147 12.36 -5.36 6.46
C ALA A 147 11.58 -6.21 5.45
N VAL A 148 10.61 -5.58 4.81
CA VAL A 148 9.84 -6.12 3.69
C VAL A 148 10.59 -5.80 2.41
N THR A 149 11.11 -6.85 1.76
CA THR A 149 11.83 -6.75 0.48
C THR A 149 11.01 -7.22 -0.72
N SER A 150 9.85 -7.83 -0.45
CA SER A 150 8.80 -8.17 -1.39
C SER A 150 7.49 -8.34 -0.63
N GLN A 151 6.36 -8.14 -1.31
CA GLN A 151 5.03 -8.34 -0.74
C GLN A 151 4.63 -9.81 -0.60
N LEU A 152 5.35 -10.73 -1.23
CA LEU A 152 5.11 -12.17 -1.11
C LEU A 152 5.82 -12.74 0.13
N ALA A 153 5.11 -13.54 0.92
CA ALA A 153 5.77 -14.41 1.90
C ALA A 153 6.61 -15.48 1.19
N ALA A 154 7.60 -16.04 1.90
CA ALA A 154 8.49 -17.07 1.36
C ALA A 154 7.74 -18.32 0.81
N ASN A 155 6.59 -18.63 1.40
CA ASN A 155 5.70 -19.75 1.05
C ASN A 155 4.54 -19.36 0.10
N GLU A 156 4.45 -18.10 -0.34
CA GLU A 156 3.34 -17.58 -1.15
C GLU A 156 3.68 -17.42 -2.63
N LYS A 157 4.63 -18.20 -3.14
CA LYS A 157 5.05 -18.13 -4.55
C LYS A 157 4.04 -18.68 -5.55
N ILE A 158 3.10 -19.50 -5.08
CA ILE A 158 2.04 -20.12 -5.88
C ILE A 158 0.70 -19.64 -5.35
N ASP A 159 -0.23 -19.30 -6.24
CA ASP A 159 -1.59 -18.91 -5.88
C ASP A 159 -2.48 -20.12 -5.56
N GLU A 160 -3.69 -19.83 -5.08
CA GLU A 160 -4.71 -20.83 -4.74
C GLU A 160 -5.19 -21.68 -5.93
N TYR A 161 -4.83 -21.30 -7.16
CA TYR A 161 -5.14 -21.99 -8.41
C TYR A 161 -3.94 -22.74 -9.00
N GLY A 162 -2.78 -22.70 -8.35
CA GLY A 162 -1.56 -23.38 -8.82
C GLY A 162 -0.70 -22.55 -9.77
N HIS A 163 -0.96 -21.26 -9.96
CA HIS A 163 -0.17 -20.37 -10.81
C HIS A 163 0.98 -19.72 -10.03
N SER A 164 2.10 -19.48 -10.73
CA SER A 164 3.22 -18.74 -10.18
C SER A 164 2.88 -17.26 -9.98
N ARG A 165 3.14 -16.73 -8.79
CA ARG A 165 3.07 -15.28 -8.49
C ARG A 165 4.33 -14.53 -8.93
N ILE A 166 5.28 -15.21 -9.56
CA ILE A 166 6.54 -14.64 -10.04
C ILE A 166 6.44 -14.44 -11.54
N CYS A 167 6.56 -13.19 -11.97
CA CYS A 167 6.65 -12.80 -13.37
C CYS A 167 8.04 -13.11 -13.95
N SER A 168 8.07 -13.54 -15.21
CA SER A 168 9.30 -13.78 -15.99
C SER A 168 10.06 -12.48 -16.23
N GLU A 169 11.36 -12.58 -16.47
CA GLU A 169 12.19 -11.42 -16.81
C GLU A 169 11.63 -10.66 -18.02
N GLY A 170 11.68 -9.34 -17.98
CA GLY A 170 11.10 -8.47 -19.00
C GLY A 170 9.58 -8.24 -18.85
N THR A 171 8.94 -8.81 -17.83
CA THR A 171 7.53 -8.55 -17.50
C THR A 171 7.35 -7.97 -16.09
N ILE A 172 6.20 -7.35 -15.85
CA ILE A 172 5.81 -6.79 -14.55
C ILE A 172 4.49 -7.39 -14.07
N PRO A 173 4.27 -7.55 -12.75
CA PRO A 173 2.97 -7.90 -12.21
C PRO A 173 2.08 -6.66 -12.19
N MET A 174 1.19 -6.54 -13.19
CA MET A 174 0.22 -5.46 -13.26
C MET A 174 -1.11 -5.92 -12.68
N ARG A 175 -1.61 -5.23 -11.63
CA ARG A 175 -2.93 -5.51 -11.06
C ARG A 175 -4.04 -5.22 -12.08
N ARG A 176 -5.06 -6.07 -12.13
CA ARG A 176 -6.23 -5.83 -12.98
C ARG A 176 -7.08 -4.68 -12.46
N ILE A 177 -7.41 -3.74 -13.35
CA ILE A 177 -8.47 -2.76 -13.14
C ILE A 177 -9.75 -3.37 -13.69
N THR A 178 -10.77 -3.53 -12.84
CA THR A 178 -12.00 -4.24 -13.23
C THR A 178 -13.20 -3.30 -13.23
N LEU A 179 -14.22 -3.60 -14.04
CA LEU A 179 -15.49 -2.87 -14.00
C LEU A 179 -16.14 -2.90 -12.62
N LYS A 180 -16.00 -4.00 -11.86
CA LYS A 180 -16.47 -4.14 -10.48
C LYS A 180 -15.76 -3.20 -9.51
N GLU A 181 -14.48 -2.91 -9.76
CA GLU A 181 -13.72 -1.93 -8.98
C GLU A 181 -14.17 -0.51 -9.33
N LEU A 182 -14.21 -0.19 -10.63
CA LEU A 182 -14.63 1.14 -11.11
C LEU A 182 -16.06 1.47 -10.71
N SER A 183 -16.96 0.47 -10.65
CA SER A 183 -18.36 0.67 -10.28
C SER A 183 -18.59 1.06 -8.82
N ARG A 184 -17.56 1.02 -7.97
CA ARG A 184 -17.60 1.56 -6.60
C ARG A 184 -17.53 3.08 -6.55
N PHE A 185 -17.30 3.73 -7.70
CA PHE A 185 -17.22 5.17 -7.87
C PHE A 185 -18.36 5.67 -8.79
N PRO A 186 -18.79 6.94 -8.66
CA PRO A 186 -19.84 7.47 -9.52
C PRO A 186 -19.40 7.65 -10.98
N THR A 187 -18.16 8.09 -11.20
CA THR A 187 -17.56 8.31 -12.52
C THR A 187 -16.11 7.82 -12.55
N LEU A 188 -15.55 7.64 -13.76
CA LEU A 188 -14.14 7.32 -13.94
C LEU A 188 -13.22 8.41 -13.35
N ARG A 189 -13.63 9.68 -13.43
CA ARG A 189 -12.90 10.80 -12.85
C ARG A 189 -12.79 10.66 -11.33
N ASP A 190 -13.88 10.28 -10.66
CA ASP A 190 -13.90 10.10 -9.20
C ASP A 190 -12.98 8.93 -8.78
N TYR A 191 -12.81 7.91 -9.63
CA TYR A 191 -11.87 6.81 -9.39
C TYR A 191 -10.39 7.25 -9.44
N PHE A 192 -10.05 8.23 -10.28
CA PHE A 192 -8.68 8.75 -10.38
C PHE A 192 -8.33 9.78 -9.31
N GLN A 193 -9.33 10.45 -8.75
CA GLN A 193 -9.12 11.40 -7.67
C GLN A 193 -8.59 10.71 -6.41
N LYS A 194 -7.71 11.39 -5.69
CA LYS A 194 -7.12 10.86 -4.45
C LYS A 194 -8.19 10.67 -3.36
N ALA A 195 -9.15 11.59 -3.30
CA ALA A 195 -10.28 11.54 -2.37
C ALA A 195 -11.58 11.95 -3.08
N PRO A 196 -12.77 11.64 -2.51
CA PRO A 196 -14.06 11.88 -3.17
C PRO A 196 -14.40 13.33 -3.54
N ASP A 197 -13.73 14.33 -2.98
CA ASP A 197 -13.89 15.73 -3.36
C ASP A 197 -12.81 16.24 -4.32
N GLY A 198 -11.82 15.39 -4.65
CA GLY A 198 -10.67 15.75 -5.47
C GLY A 198 -9.78 16.82 -4.85
N ALA A 199 -9.96 17.16 -3.57
CA ALA A 199 -9.12 18.11 -2.87
C ALA A 199 -7.97 17.37 -2.17
N GLU A 200 -6.85 18.07 -2.00
CA GLU A 200 -5.78 17.66 -1.09
C GLU A 200 -5.27 18.90 -0.34
N HIS A 201 -4.57 18.67 0.77
CA HIS A 201 -3.75 19.68 1.39
C HIS A 201 -2.75 20.28 0.39
N VAL A 202 -2.98 21.54 0.05
CA VAL A 202 -1.87 22.43 -0.33
C VAL A 202 -1.34 22.99 0.99
N PRO A 203 -0.01 22.98 1.25
CA PRO A 203 0.59 23.80 2.30
C PRO A 203 0.38 25.27 1.97
N SER A 204 -0.84 25.75 2.23
CA SER A 204 -1.33 27.08 1.94
C SER A 204 -1.83 27.65 3.26
N LYS A 205 -1.45 28.88 3.56
CA LYS A 205 -1.96 29.65 4.71
C LYS A 205 -3.47 29.98 4.59
N THR A 206 -4.15 29.42 3.60
CA THR A 206 -5.51 29.79 3.21
C THR A 206 -6.48 28.73 3.68
N VAL A 207 -7.41 29.12 4.55
CA VAL A 207 -8.50 28.27 5.04
C VAL A 207 -9.51 28.07 3.91
N TYR A 208 -9.69 26.84 3.45
CA TYR A 208 -10.74 26.47 2.51
C TYR A 208 -12.07 26.25 3.27
N PRO A 209 -13.24 26.53 2.64
CA PRO A 209 -14.54 26.22 3.23
C PRO A 209 -14.66 24.72 3.53
N PRO A 210 -15.46 24.32 4.54
CA PRO A 210 -15.58 22.92 4.93
C PRO A 210 -16.17 22.07 3.80
N SER A 211 -15.39 21.10 3.33
CA SER A 211 -15.84 20.02 2.44
C SER A 211 -16.65 18.99 3.23
N ALA A 212 -17.57 18.29 2.57
CA ALA A 212 -18.38 17.23 3.18
C ALA A 212 -17.54 15.98 3.56
N VAL A 213 -16.35 15.88 2.96
CA VAL A 213 -15.30 14.93 3.28
C VAL A 213 -14.07 15.78 3.61
N ALA A 214 -13.41 15.54 4.74
CA ALA A 214 -12.21 16.28 5.08
C ALA A 214 -11.01 15.34 5.13
N HIS A 215 -9.83 15.93 5.02
CA HIS A 215 -8.57 15.25 5.23
C HIS A 215 -8.05 15.63 6.61
N LYS A 216 -7.57 14.65 7.36
CA LYS A 216 -6.79 14.87 8.57
C LYS A 216 -5.38 14.33 8.37
N TYR A 217 -4.45 14.96 9.07
CA TYR A 217 -3.02 14.75 8.87
C TYR A 217 -2.27 14.73 10.19
N ALA A 218 -1.19 13.95 10.20
CA ALA A 218 -0.09 14.07 11.14
C ALA A 218 1.20 13.85 10.35
N TYR A 219 1.88 14.94 10.01
CA TYR A 219 3.03 14.90 9.09
C TYR A 219 4.16 15.84 9.50
N THR A 220 5.29 15.64 8.85
CA THR A 220 6.48 16.45 8.96
C THR A 220 6.87 16.96 7.57
N TYR A 221 7.50 18.13 7.50
CA TYR A 221 7.85 18.76 6.24
C TYR A 221 9.17 19.52 6.29
N GLN A 222 9.78 19.73 5.12
CA GLN A 222 10.94 20.59 4.94
C GLN A 222 10.93 21.23 3.54
N TYR A 223 10.99 22.57 3.50
CA TYR A 223 11.18 23.30 2.25
C TYR A 223 12.66 23.24 1.85
N VAL A 224 12.97 22.47 0.80
CA VAL A 224 14.32 22.32 0.28
C VAL A 224 14.30 21.89 -1.18
N ASN A 225 15.14 22.52 -2.00
CA ASN A 225 15.35 22.03 -3.36
C ASN A 225 16.10 20.70 -3.30
N ASN A 226 15.49 19.67 -3.87
CA ASN A 226 16.02 18.31 -3.80
C ASN A 226 15.78 17.57 -5.13
N THR A 227 16.61 16.57 -5.39
CA THR A 227 16.44 15.62 -6.50
C THR A 227 15.86 14.30 -6.02
N GLY A 228 15.22 14.25 -4.85
CA GLY A 228 14.72 13.02 -4.28
C GLY A 228 14.75 12.99 -2.77
N GLN A 229 14.06 12.00 -2.21
CA GLN A 229 13.96 11.74 -0.79
C GLN A 229 13.91 10.24 -0.54
N THR A 230 14.34 9.83 0.66
CA THR A 230 14.30 8.46 1.12
C THR A 230 13.76 8.41 2.54
N ASP A 231 12.91 7.43 2.81
CA ASP A 231 12.44 7.13 4.15
C ASP A 231 12.09 5.64 4.30
N THR A 232 12.05 5.18 5.53
CA THR A 232 11.62 3.82 5.89
C THR A 232 10.32 3.90 6.68
N ILE A 233 9.27 3.32 6.11
CA ILE A 233 7.88 3.44 6.56
C ILE A 233 7.50 2.18 7.34
N ASN A 234 7.05 2.36 8.58
CA ASN A 234 6.48 1.27 9.36
C ASN A 234 5.09 0.87 8.81
N LEU A 235 4.90 -0.43 8.61
CA LEU A 235 3.76 -0.98 7.90
C LEU A 235 2.64 -1.39 8.85
N TRP A 236 1.46 -0.78 8.68
CA TRP A 236 0.23 -1.08 9.42
C TRP A 236 -0.94 -1.31 8.45
N SER A 237 -2.04 -1.83 8.97
CA SER A 237 -3.31 -1.96 8.24
C SER A 237 -4.46 -1.56 9.18
N PRO A 238 -4.56 -0.26 9.56
CA PRO A 238 -5.66 0.22 10.38
C PRO A 238 -6.99 -0.08 9.71
N TYR A 239 -7.98 -0.56 10.46
CA TYR A 239 -9.31 -0.84 9.92
C TYR A 239 -10.01 0.47 9.54
N VAL A 240 -10.71 0.48 8.40
CA VAL A 240 -11.47 1.63 7.89
C VAL A 240 -12.94 1.24 7.76
N ASP A 241 -13.80 1.79 8.61
CA ASP A 241 -15.23 1.52 8.62
C ASP A 241 -16.00 2.39 7.62
N THR A 242 -16.14 1.86 6.40
CA THR A 242 -16.93 2.52 5.34
C THR A 242 -18.41 2.67 5.70
N GLY A 243 -18.92 1.88 6.65
CA GLY A 243 -20.30 1.99 7.14
C GLY A 243 -20.52 3.23 8.01
N LEU A 244 -19.45 3.76 8.61
CA LEU A 244 -19.44 4.99 9.40
C LEU A 244 -19.02 6.22 8.60
N GLY A 245 -18.72 6.07 7.30
CA GLY A 245 -18.26 7.16 6.44
C GLY A 245 -16.75 7.40 6.47
N GLU A 246 -15.97 6.46 7.02
CA GLU A 246 -14.51 6.46 6.83
C GLU A 246 -14.17 6.03 5.40
N ILE A 247 -13.14 6.63 4.80
CA ILE A 247 -12.80 6.42 3.39
C ILE A 247 -11.44 5.72 3.27
N PHE A 248 -10.39 6.28 3.86
CA PHE A 248 -9.07 5.65 3.91
C PHE A 248 -8.21 6.13 5.08
N SER A 249 -7.16 5.37 5.36
CA SER A 249 -6.04 5.73 6.24
C SER A 249 -4.73 5.25 5.61
N LEU A 250 -3.69 6.08 5.66
CA LEU A 250 -2.40 5.80 5.03
C LEU A 250 -1.20 6.33 5.82
N ALA A 251 -0.02 5.87 5.44
CA ALA A 251 1.25 6.53 5.70
C ALA A 251 2.04 6.64 4.39
N GLN A 252 2.65 7.80 4.15
CA GLN A 252 3.29 8.10 2.88
C GLN A 252 4.42 9.13 2.97
N SER A 253 5.05 9.32 1.83
CA SER A 253 6.08 10.31 1.56
C SER A 253 5.69 11.08 0.31
N TRP A 254 5.68 12.40 0.38
CA TRP A 254 5.36 13.28 -0.73
C TRP A 254 6.62 13.99 -1.21
N THR A 255 6.97 13.78 -2.48
CA THR A 255 8.00 14.58 -3.18
C THR A 255 7.28 15.67 -3.95
N ILE A 256 7.44 16.93 -3.52
CA ILE A 256 6.56 18.02 -3.93
C ILE A 256 7.34 19.14 -4.61
N ALA A 257 6.75 19.72 -5.64
CA ALA A 257 7.07 21.07 -6.06
C ALA A 257 5.79 21.90 -6.12
N TYR A 258 5.84 23.16 -5.69
CA TYR A 258 4.62 23.95 -5.42
C TYR A 258 4.54 25.25 -6.23
N THR A 259 5.58 25.61 -6.99
CA THR A 259 5.60 26.82 -7.83
C THR A 259 5.96 26.52 -9.29
N PRO A 260 5.20 27.00 -10.29
CA PRO A 260 3.99 27.82 -10.20
C PRO A 260 2.71 27.02 -9.92
N VAL A 261 2.78 25.69 -9.96
CA VAL A 261 1.66 24.77 -9.73
C VAL A 261 2.14 23.63 -8.83
N LEU A 262 1.23 23.10 -8.01
CA LEU A 262 1.50 21.94 -7.18
C LEU A 262 1.65 20.68 -8.03
N GLN A 263 2.73 19.96 -7.80
CA GLN A 263 3.10 18.72 -8.46
C GLN A 263 3.64 17.76 -7.43
N THR A 264 3.22 16.50 -7.50
CA THR A 264 3.64 15.49 -6.53
C THR A 264 4.01 14.17 -7.18
N ALA A 265 4.94 13.47 -6.53
CA ALA A 265 5.12 12.03 -6.62
C ALA A 265 5.02 11.47 -5.20
N GLU A 266 4.17 10.46 -5.02
CA GLU A 266 3.79 9.97 -3.70
C GLU A 266 3.91 8.45 -3.64
N VAL A 267 4.33 7.94 -2.50
CA VAL A 267 4.46 6.50 -2.25
C VAL A 267 4.23 6.20 -0.78
N GLY A 268 3.61 5.06 -0.50
CA GLY A 268 3.35 4.62 0.87
C GLY A 268 2.54 3.33 0.94
N TRP A 269 1.90 3.11 2.08
CA TRP A 269 0.83 2.11 2.22
C TRP A 269 -0.49 2.80 2.53
N GLN A 270 -1.60 2.27 2.01
CA GLN A 270 -2.94 2.81 2.25
C GLN A 270 -3.95 1.67 2.44
N ASN A 271 -4.77 1.72 3.50
CA ASN A 271 -6.01 0.97 3.54
C ASN A 271 -7.15 1.83 2.99
N TYR A 272 -7.67 1.45 1.82
CA TYR A 272 -8.79 2.11 1.15
C TYR A 272 -9.79 1.07 0.64
N PRO A 273 -10.75 0.63 1.46
CA PRO A 273 -11.70 -0.42 1.08
C PRO A 273 -12.57 -0.07 -0.11
N GLY A 274 -12.90 1.21 -0.31
CA GLY A 274 -13.62 1.68 -1.49
C GLY A 274 -12.86 1.44 -2.80
N LEU A 275 -11.53 1.59 -2.79
CA LEU A 275 -10.68 1.37 -3.94
C LEU A 275 -10.37 -0.12 -4.12
N TYR A 276 -9.87 -0.79 -3.08
CA TYR A 276 -9.34 -2.16 -3.17
C TYR A 276 -10.41 -3.24 -2.94
N GLY A 277 -11.54 -2.92 -2.33
CA GLY A 277 -12.63 -3.86 -2.04
C GLY A 277 -12.38 -4.78 -0.85
N ASN A 278 -11.37 -4.50 -0.04
CA ASN A 278 -11.02 -5.23 1.18
C ASN A 278 -10.28 -4.32 2.16
N GLN A 279 -10.02 -4.81 3.37
CA GLN A 279 -9.42 -4.07 4.49
C GLN A 279 -7.89 -4.19 4.58
N SER A 280 -7.24 -4.76 3.56
CA SER A 280 -5.78 -4.94 3.60
C SER A 280 -5.10 -3.70 3.05
N ALA A 281 -4.22 -3.08 3.84
CA ALA A 281 -3.38 -1.99 3.37
C ALA A 281 -2.52 -2.43 2.18
N ARG A 282 -2.44 -1.57 1.16
CA ARG A 282 -1.75 -1.84 -0.10
C ARG A 282 -0.57 -0.91 -0.28
N LEU A 283 0.51 -1.39 -0.89
CA LEU A 283 1.52 -0.52 -1.47
C LEU A 283 0.81 0.36 -2.50
N PHE A 284 0.96 1.67 -2.41
CA PHE A 284 0.40 2.57 -3.41
C PHE A 284 1.43 3.60 -3.87
N ILE A 285 1.16 4.11 -5.06
CA ILE A 285 1.76 5.34 -5.59
C ILE A 285 0.66 6.27 -6.06
N TYR A 286 0.90 7.57 -6.02
CA TYR A 286 0.05 8.60 -6.59
C TYR A 286 0.92 9.69 -7.21
N TRP A 287 0.34 10.48 -8.11
CA TRP A 287 1.01 11.64 -8.68
C TRP A 287 -0.02 12.70 -9.07
N THR A 288 0.41 13.95 -9.19
CA THR A 288 -0.33 14.99 -9.92
C THR A 288 0.66 15.98 -10.52
N ALA A 289 0.29 16.63 -11.64
CA ALA A 289 1.04 17.72 -12.24
C ALA A 289 0.30 19.07 -12.17
N ASP A 290 -0.92 19.09 -11.66
CA ASP A 290 -1.81 20.26 -11.67
C ASP A 290 -2.57 20.47 -10.35
N GLY A 291 -1.97 20.03 -9.24
CA GLY A 291 -2.54 20.19 -7.91
C GLY A 291 -3.85 19.44 -7.71
N TYR A 292 -3.91 18.18 -8.16
CA TYR A 292 -5.06 17.27 -8.02
C TYR A 292 -6.31 17.72 -8.79
N GLY A 293 -6.16 18.69 -9.68
CA GLY A 293 -7.26 19.29 -10.43
C GLY A 293 -7.81 18.35 -11.50
N SER A 294 -7.01 18.05 -12.52
CA SER A 294 -7.41 17.20 -13.65
C SER A 294 -6.47 16.04 -13.91
N THR A 295 -5.24 16.11 -13.38
CA THR A 295 -4.24 15.05 -13.49
C THR A 295 -4.09 14.30 -12.18
N GLY A 296 -3.69 13.04 -12.31
CA GLY A 296 -3.37 12.17 -11.19
C GLY A 296 -4.18 10.88 -11.18
N CYS A 297 -3.60 9.84 -10.62
CA CYS A 297 -4.25 8.56 -10.39
C CYS A 297 -3.43 7.71 -9.44
N TYR A 298 -4.11 6.77 -8.78
CA TYR A 298 -3.44 5.72 -8.04
C TYR A 298 -2.75 4.72 -8.97
N ASN A 299 -1.61 4.20 -8.52
CA ASN A 299 -0.99 2.99 -9.03
C ASN A 299 -0.73 3.06 -10.55
N LEU A 300 -0.97 1.96 -11.27
CA LEU A 300 -0.82 1.87 -12.72
C LEU A 300 -2.11 2.24 -13.47
N SER A 301 -3.06 2.92 -12.81
CA SER A 301 -4.42 3.07 -13.32
C SER A 301 -4.58 4.01 -14.50
N CYS A 302 -3.66 4.96 -14.71
CA CYS A 302 -3.78 5.97 -15.79
C CYS A 302 -2.55 6.11 -16.69
N GLY A 303 -1.63 5.13 -16.68
CA GLY A 303 -0.48 5.14 -17.59
C GLY A 303 0.52 6.28 -17.36
N ALA A 304 0.64 6.78 -16.13
CA ALA A 304 1.64 7.78 -15.77
C ALA A 304 2.97 7.18 -15.30
N PHE A 305 2.93 5.99 -14.68
CA PHE A 305 4.09 5.31 -14.13
C PHE A 305 4.54 4.17 -15.05
N VAL A 306 5.85 4.01 -15.18
CA VAL A 306 6.48 2.90 -15.91
C VAL A 306 7.16 1.99 -14.89
N GLN A 307 6.52 0.85 -14.57
CA GLN A 307 7.12 -0.16 -13.72
C GLN A 307 8.13 -1.01 -14.53
N VAL A 308 9.26 -1.33 -13.92
CA VAL A 308 10.38 -2.06 -14.56
C VAL A 308 10.85 -3.26 -13.74
N ASN A 309 10.22 -3.52 -12.60
CA ASN A 309 10.58 -4.61 -11.70
C ASN A 309 9.43 -5.59 -11.52
N GLY A 310 9.75 -6.89 -11.44
CA GLY A 310 8.79 -7.97 -11.25
C GLY A 310 8.57 -8.44 -9.79
N SER A 311 9.27 -7.85 -8.82
CA SER A 311 9.32 -8.30 -7.42
C SER A 311 8.42 -7.50 -6.46
N TRP A 312 7.98 -6.33 -6.90
CA TRP A 312 7.06 -5.44 -6.19
C TRP A 312 5.72 -5.35 -6.95
N PHE A 313 4.62 -5.38 -6.21
CA PHE A 313 3.25 -5.47 -6.71
C PHE A 313 2.54 -4.16 -6.36
N ILE A 314 2.63 -3.16 -7.24
CA ILE A 314 1.99 -1.85 -7.03
C ILE A 314 0.45 -2.05 -6.95
N GLY A 315 -0.18 -1.53 -5.90
CA GLY A 315 -1.59 -1.79 -5.56
C GLY A 315 -1.86 -3.15 -4.92
N GLY A 316 -0.81 -3.97 -4.70
CA GLY A 316 -0.90 -5.27 -4.05
C GLY A 316 -0.85 -5.17 -2.51
N PRO A 317 -1.33 -6.21 -1.80
CA PRO A 317 -1.27 -6.26 -0.34
C PRO A 317 0.14 -6.64 0.12
N PHE A 318 0.40 -6.50 1.40
CA PHE A 318 1.58 -7.07 2.04
C PHE A 318 1.24 -8.39 2.75
N ALA A 319 2.20 -9.32 2.78
CA ALA A 319 2.04 -10.59 3.48
C ALA A 319 1.94 -10.44 5.01
N ASN A 320 2.56 -9.41 5.58
CA ASN A 320 2.57 -9.17 7.03
C ASN A 320 2.43 -7.68 7.35
N TYR A 321 1.85 -7.39 8.52
CA TYR A 321 1.68 -6.04 9.06
C TYR A 321 2.15 -6.01 10.51
N SER A 322 2.50 -4.82 11.01
CA SER A 322 2.93 -4.63 12.39
C SER A 322 1.79 -4.89 13.38
N THR A 323 2.16 -5.29 14.61
CA THR A 323 1.21 -5.49 15.71
C THR A 323 1.66 -4.70 16.94
N VAL A 324 0.70 -4.16 17.69
CA VAL A 324 0.96 -3.32 18.86
C VAL A 324 1.74 -4.10 19.92
N GLY A 325 2.89 -3.58 20.35
CA GLY A 325 3.78 -4.27 21.30
C GLY A 325 4.45 -5.53 20.74
N GLY A 326 4.25 -5.83 19.45
CA GLY A 326 4.61 -7.09 18.81
C GLY A 326 5.60 -6.92 17.66
N ALA A 327 5.50 -7.84 16.68
CA ALA A 327 6.34 -7.79 15.49
C ALA A 327 6.11 -6.49 14.71
N GLN A 328 7.19 -5.84 14.28
CA GLN A 328 7.16 -4.64 13.45
C GLN A 328 7.68 -4.97 12.05
N TYR A 329 7.00 -4.48 11.03
CA TYR A 329 7.38 -4.61 9.62
C TYR A 329 7.57 -3.23 9.02
N GLU A 330 8.49 -3.08 8.08
CA GLU A 330 8.79 -1.81 7.44
C GLU A 330 9.33 -2.01 6.01
N PHE A 331 9.23 -0.99 5.17
CA PHE A 331 9.93 -0.95 3.88
C PHE A 331 10.51 0.43 3.65
N THR A 332 11.61 0.48 2.92
CA THR A 332 12.24 1.73 2.49
C THR A 332 11.70 2.14 1.13
N ALA A 333 11.33 3.41 0.99
CA ALA A 333 10.94 4.03 -0.26
C ALA A 333 11.91 5.16 -0.59
N GLN A 334 12.23 5.32 -1.88
CA GLN A 334 13.11 6.38 -2.36
C GLN A 334 12.58 6.91 -3.69
N PHE A 335 12.34 8.22 -3.77
CA PHE A 335 12.29 8.92 -5.05
C PHE A 335 13.66 9.50 -5.38
N TYR A 336 14.08 9.40 -6.64
CA TYR A 336 15.33 9.98 -7.13
C TYR A 336 15.20 10.42 -8.59
N LEU A 337 15.44 11.69 -8.86
CA LEU A 337 15.42 12.27 -10.19
C LEU A 337 16.73 11.95 -10.91
N PHE A 338 16.62 11.17 -11.99
CA PHE A 338 17.77 10.76 -12.79
C PHE A 338 17.40 10.71 -14.27
N GLN A 339 18.22 11.37 -15.10
CA GLN A 339 18.02 11.47 -16.54
C GLN A 339 16.58 11.90 -16.93
N GLY A 340 16.02 12.85 -16.19
CA GLY A 340 14.68 13.39 -16.44
C GLY A 340 13.51 12.50 -16.01
N ASN A 341 13.76 11.45 -15.23
CA ASN A 341 12.72 10.56 -14.70
C ASN A 341 12.79 10.53 -13.17
N TRP A 342 11.63 10.59 -12.50
CA TRP A 342 11.53 10.35 -11.06
C TRP A 342 11.46 8.86 -10.80
N TRP A 343 12.60 8.27 -10.48
CA TRP A 343 12.72 6.85 -10.17
C TRP A 343 12.22 6.57 -8.76
N LEU A 344 11.37 5.56 -8.64
CA LEU A 344 10.95 4.98 -7.37
C LEU A 344 11.77 3.73 -7.08
N GLY A 345 12.48 3.71 -5.97
CA GLY A 345 13.13 2.55 -5.38
C GLY A 345 12.37 2.05 -4.16
N LEU A 346 12.22 0.73 -4.04
CA LEU A 346 11.63 0.07 -2.85
C LEU A 346 12.56 -1.01 -2.33
N GLY A 347 12.62 -1.20 -1.02
CA GLY A 347 13.48 -2.22 -0.43
C GLY A 347 13.59 -2.12 1.09
N SER A 348 14.82 -2.25 1.57
CA SER A 348 15.18 -2.17 2.97
C SER A 348 16.21 -1.06 3.19
N PRO A 349 16.49 -0.71 4.47
CA PRO A 349 17.58 0.19 4.82
C PRO A 349 18.95 -0.23 4.28
N SER A 350 19.14 -1.51 3.96
CA SER A 350 20.38 -2.07 3.44
C SER A 350 20.46 -2.10 1.91
N GLY A 351 19.37 -1.82 1.20
CA GLY A 351 19.36 -1.80 -0.26
C GLY A 351 17.96 -1.64 -0.84
N ILE A 352 17.88 -0.89 -1.94
CA ILE A 352 16.66 -0.69 -2.72
C ILE A 352 16.74 -1.39 -4.08
N THR A 353 15.58 -1.69 -4.64
CA THR A 353 15.40 -2.10 -6.03
C THR A 353 14.64 -1.00 -6.75
N TRP A 354 15.15 -0.52 -7.89
CA TRP A 354 14.41 0.42 -8.73
C TRP A 354 13.17 -0.27 -9.30
N VAL A 355 11.99 0.17 -8.85
CA VAL A 355 10.70 -0.44 -9.20
C VAL A 355 10.13 0.15 -10.48
N GLY A 356 10.38 1.43 -10.73
CA GLY A 356 9.90 2.12 -11.92
C GLY A 356 10.12 3.61 -11.83
N TYR A 357 9.48 4.38 -12.70
CA TYR A 357 9.60 5.82 -12.71
C TYR A 357 8.37 6.54 -13.26
N TYR A 358 8.19 7.78 -12.81
CA TYR A 358 7.37 8.78 -13.49
C TYR A 358 8.24 9.54 -14.51
N PRO A 359 7.91 9.52 -15.81
CA PRO A 359 8.62 10.33 -16.79
C PRO A 359 8.45 11.82 -16.50
N GLY A 360 9.52 12.61 -16.49
CA GLY A 360 9.43 14.06 -16.26
C GLY A 360 8.55 14.80 -17.27
N SER A 361 8.23 14.19 -18.42
CA SER A 361 7.29 14.75 -19.39
C SER A 361 5.88 14.92 -18.83
N ILE A 362 5.41 14.03 -17.93
CA ILE A 362 4.08 14.14 -17.28
C ILE A 362 3.98 15.39 -16.40
N TYR A 363 5.15 15.85 -15.93
CA TYR A 363 5.51 17.18 -15.41
C TYR A 363 4.85 18.40 -16.02
N GLY A 364 4.49 18.36 -17.31
CA GLY A 364 4.30 19.59 -18.08
C GLY A 364 5.48 20.57 -17.88
N SER A 365 5.32 21.87 -18.12
CA SER A 365 6.41 22.84 -17.89
C SER A 365 6.73 23.10 -16.40
N GLY A 366 6.29 22.23 -15.49
CA GLY A 366 6.44 22.43 -14.06
C GLY A 366 7.83 22.08 -13.51
N PRO A 367 8.11 22.52 -12.27
CA PRO A 367 9.40 22.37 -11.59
C PRO A 367 9.85 20.91 -11.40
N MET A 368 8.93 19.94 -11.28
CA MET A 368 9.32 18.54 -11.15
C MET A 368 10.04 17.98 -12.38
N ARG A 369 10.16 18.72 -13.49
CA ARG A 369 11.11 18.34 -14.55
C ARG A 369 12.58 18.43 -14.14
N THR A 370 12.91 19.25 -13.15
CA THR A 370 14.30 19.54 -12.75
C THR A 370 14.60 19.25 -11.30
N ASN A 371 13.64 19.46 -10.39
CA ASN A 371 13.80 19.23 -8.95
C ASN A 371 12.45 19.28 -8.23
N ALA A 372 12.41 18.76 -7.01
CA ALA A 372 11.38 19.06 -6.03
C ALA A 372 11.82 20.23 -5.15
N GLN A 373 10.89 20.81 -4.42
CA GLN A 373 11.06 22.03 -3.61
C GLN A 373 10.60 21.86 -2.16
N LEU A 374 9.85 20.78 -1.90
CA LEU A 374 9.27 20.44 -0.61
C LEU A 374 9.27 18.92 -0.49
N LEU A 375 9.56 18.44 0.71
CA LEU A 375 9.40 17.05 1.09
C LEU A 375 8.46 16.97 2.29
N GLU A 376 7.61 15.96 2.31
CA GLU A 376 6.73 15.64 3.43
C GLU A 376 6.73 14.15 3.73
N PHE A 377 6.54 13.82 5.00
CA PHE A 377 6.46 12.44 5.51
C PHE A 377 5.43 12.38 6.63
N GLY A 378 4.54 11.40 6.62
CA GLY A 378 3.57 11.20 7.69
C GLY A 378 2.35 10.40 7.27
N SER A 379 1.24 10.66 7.96
CA SER A 379 -0.05 10.02 7.74
C SER A 379 -1.13 10.98 7.27
N GLU A 380 -2.11 10.40 6.59
CA GLU A 380 -3.32 11.05 6.13
C GLU A 380 -4.51 10.11 6.34
N SER A 381 -5.64 10.68 6.74
CA SER A 381 -6.91 9.99 6.86
C SER A 381 -8.03 10.82 6.24
N VAL A 382 -8.99 10.13 5.65
CA VAL A 382 -10.15 10.75 4.99
C VAL A 382 -11.44 10.10 5.46
N GLY A 383 -12.46 10.92 5.71
CA GLY A 383 -13.76 10.50 6.19
C GLY A 383 -14.72 11.68 6.41
N SER A 384 -15.87 11.38 7.01
CA SER A 384 -16.93 12.35 7.31
C SER A 384 -17.30 12.47 8.80
N ASN A 385 -16.44 11.96 9.71
CA ASN A 385 -16.67 11.78 11.16
C ASN A 385 -17.60 10.59 11.50
N PRO A 386 -17.15 9.54 12.23
CA PRO A 386 -15.85 9.43 12.90
C PRO A 386 -14.69 9.30 11.91
N TRP A 387 -13.49 9.58 12.40
CA TRP A 387 -12.25 9.51 11.63
C TRP A 387 -11.56 8.16 11.81
N PRO A 388 -10.98 7.55 10.76
CA PRO A 388 -10.32 6.25 10.89
C PRO A 388 -9.05 6.35 11.73
N PRO A 389 -8.60 5.27 12.39
CA PRO A 389 -7.31 5.26 13.07
C PRO A 389 -6.14 5.49 12.08
N GLU A 390 -5.08 6.16 12.53
CA GLU A 390 -3.84 6.32 11.77
C GLU A 390 -2.71 5.48 12.39
N GLY A 391 -1.89 4.90 11.52
CA GLY A 391 -0.78 4.03 11.92
C GLY A 391 -1.29 2.81 12.70
N SER A 392 -0.87 2.70 13.96
CA SER A 392 -1.27 1.63 14.87
C SER A 392 -2.59 1.89 15.62
N GLY A 393 -3.16 3.09 15.50
CA GLY A 393 -4.25 3.56 16.35
C GLY A 393 -3.82 4.10 17.72
N TYR A 394 -2.51 4.12 18.04
CA TYR A 394 -1.98 4.71 19.27
C TYR A 394 -1.34 6.07 18.99
N TYR A 395 -1.42 6.97 19.96
CA TYR A 395 -0.73 8.25 19.91
C TYR A 395 0.79 8.07 19.84
N ALA A 396 1.47 8.99 19.16
CA ALA A 396 2.90 8.98 18.92
C ALA A 396 3.75 8.93 20.20
N SER A 397 3.25 9.48 21.32
CA SER A 397 3.94 9.44 22.61
C SER A 397 4.13 8.02 23.17
N ASN A 398 3.39 7.02 22.67
CA ASN A 398 3.60 5.62 23.03
C ASN A 398 4.91 5.06 22.45
N GLY A 399 5.46 5.69 21.41
CA GLY A 399 6.75 5.35 20.82
C GLY A 399 6.84 3.90 20.35
N TRP A 400 8.08 3.41 20.24
CA TRP A 400 8.34 2.03 19.90
C TRP A 400 7.87 1.07 20.99
N SER A 401 7.16 -0.03 20.71
CA SER A 401 6.66 -0.59 19.44
C SER A 401 5.12 -0.51 19.37
N TYR A 402 4.58 0.62 19.83
CA TYR A 402 3.15 0.85 19.98
C TYR A 402 2.62 1.88 18.99
N ALA A 403 3.35 2.97 18.77
CA ALA A 403 3.07 3.96 17.74
C ALA A 403 3.68 3.55 16.39
N ALA A 404 3.09 4.05 15.30
CA ALA A 404 3.72 3.97 13.99
C ALA A 404 4.91 4.93 13.90
N TYR A 405 5.81 4.69 12.95
CA TYR A 405 6.99 5.53 12.74
C TYR A 405 7.40 5.62 11.28
N GLN A 406 8.10 6.70 10.95
CA GLN A 406 8.98 6.79 9.79
C GLN A 406 10.39 7.08 10.29
N ARG A 407 11.38 6.41 9.70
CA ARG A 407 12.78 6.49 10.11
C ARG A 407 13.71 6.55 8.91
N GLN A 408 14.95 6.93 9.19
CA GLN A 408 16.00 7.10 8.20
C GLN A 408 15.62 8.10 7.10
N LEU A 409 15.09 9.24 7.52
CA LEU A 409 14.65 10.29 6.61
C LEU A 409 15.82 11.15 6.15
N TYR A 410 16.07 11.16 4.84
CA TYR A 410 17.07 12.01 4.20
C TYR A 410 16.66 12.37 2.77
N TYR A 411 17.26 13.43 2.24
CA TYR A 411 17.03 13.89 0.87
C TYR A 411 18.33 13.95 0.05
N TRP A 412 18.18 14.04 -1.26
CA TRP A 412 19.28 14.24 -2.21
C TRP A 412 19.30 15.72 -2.61
N ASP A 413 20.36 16.46 -2.25
CA ASP A 413 20.40 17.90 -2.48
C ASP A 413 20.43 18.26 -3.97
N TYR A 414 19.78 19.36 -4.33
CA TYR A 414 19.89 19.93 -5.66
C TYR A 414 20.90 21.09 -5.64
N PRO A 415 21.84 21.19 -6.61
CA PRO A 415 22.03 20.31 -7.76
C PRO A 415 23.06 19.18 -7.54
N ASN A 416 23.67 19.07 -6.36
CA ASN A 416 24.87 18.24 -6.16
C ASN A 416 24.58 16.74 -5.98
N ALA A 417 23.34 16.36 -5.67
CA ALA A 417 22.89 15.00 -5.41
C ALA A 417 23.68 14.26 -4.31
N ASN A 418 24.09 14.98 -3.27
CA ASN A 418 24.56 14.44 -2.00
C ASN A 418 23.36 14.07 -1.12
N ALA A 419 23.46 12.96 -0.38
CA ALA A 419 22.45 12.67 0.64
C ALA A 419 22.66 13.51 1.90
N ILE A 420 21.58 14.09 2.40
CA ILE A 420 21.56 14.96 3.57
C ILE A 420 20.40 14.55 4.48
N TRP A 421 20.69 14.33 5.77
CA TRP A 421 19.67 14.04 6.77
C TRP A 421 18.68 15.19 6.91
N ASP A 422 17.39 14.85 7.00
CA ASP A 422 16.35 15.86 7.08
C ASP A 422 16.39 16.64 8.41
N SER A 423 15.99 17.91 8.32
CA SER A 423 15.71 18.82 9.43
C SER A 423 14.24 19.23 9.35
N LEU A 424 13.40 18.36 9.88
CA LEU A 424 11.95 18.39 9.67
C LEU A 424 11.22 19.34 10.63
N THR A 425 10.12 19.92 10.16
CA THR A 425 9.14 20.64 10.98
C THR A 425 7.87 19.82 11.12
N VAL A 426 7.25 19.82 12.30
CA VAL A 426 6.01 19.06 12.57
C VAL A 426 4.75 19.87 12.22
N ALA A 427 3.77 19.19 11.63
CA ALA A 427 2.41 19.69 11.44
C ALA A 427 1.38 18.62 11.87
N GLN A 428 0.56 18.95 12.87
CA GLN A 428 -0.50 18.08 13.40
C GLN A 428 -1.79 18.89 13.58
N PRO A 429 -2.52 19.18 12.48
CA PRO A 429 -3.72 20.04 12.51
C PRO A 429 -4.88 19.51 13.36
N SER A 430 -4.88 18.22 13.73
CA SER A 430 -5.91 17.59 14.57
C SER A 430 -5.28 16.80 15.72
N PRO A 431 -4.63 17.47 16.70
CA PRO A 431 -3.86 16.82 17.76
C PRO A 431 -4.73 16.01 18.75
N SER A 432 -6.04 16.27 18.78
CA SER A 432 -7.06 15.44 19.45
C SER A 432 -7.23 14.07 18.82
N CYS A 433 -6.90 13.91 17.53
CA CYS A 433 -7.00 12.65 16.80
C CYS A 433 -5.67 11.95 16.66
N TYR A 434 -4.68 12.71 16.17
CA TYR A 434 -3.44 12.19 15.63
C TYR A 434 -2.31 13.10 16.06
N THR A 435 -1.21 12.49 16.46
CA THR A 435 -0.09 13.21 17.06
C THR A 435 1.19 12.84 16.37
N ILE A 436 2.19 13.72 16.45
CA ILE A 436 3.58 13.41 16.16
C ILE A 436 4.43 13.57 17.40
N ALA A 437 5.38 12.66 17.58
CA ALA A 437 6.47 12.77 18.54
C ALA A 437 7.78 12.70 17.78
N GLY A 438 8.54 13.79 17.78
CA GLY A 438 9.75 13.98 16.98
C GLY A 438 9.77 15.36 16.30
N PRO A 439 10.63 15.57 15.29
CA PRO A 439 11.66 14.64 14.83
C PRO A 439 12.75 14.42 15.88
N TYR A 440 13.37 13.24 15.84
CA TYR A 440 14.45 12.81 16.70
C TYR A 440 15.67 12.41 15.88
N TRP A 441 16.82 12.36 16.54
CA TRP A 441 18.06 11.85 15.96
C TRP A 441 18.44 10.50 16.61
N GLY A 442 18.50 9.46 15.78
CA GLY A 442 18.68 8.08 16.20
C GLY A 442 20.03 7.45 15.82
N GLY A 443 21.05 8.25 15.50
CA GLY A 443 22.43 7.78 15.31
C GLY A 443 22.76 7.12 13.96
N TYR A 444 24.06 6.82 13.77
CA TYR A 444 24.65 6.33 12.52
C TYR A 444 25.18 4.88 12.58
N THR A 445 25.20 4.24 13.75
CA THR A 445 26.02 3.01 13.94
C THR A 445 25.24 1.88 14.66
N PRO A 446 25.17 0.67 14.08
CA PRO A 446 24.71 -0.56 14.77
C PRO A 446 25.55 -0.88 16.02
N PRO A 447 25.09 -1.73 16.97
CA PRO A 447 23.93 -2.63 16.88
C PRO A 447 22.62 -2.13 17.51
N THR A 448 22.61 -1.03 18.26
CA THR A 448 21.43 -0.63 19.07
C THR A 448 20.60 0.51 18.48
N ASN A 449 21.20 1.49 17.80
CA ASN A 449 20.52 2.74 17.43
C ASN A 449 20.90 3.18 16.01
N TYR A 450 20.26 2.60 14.99
CA TYR A 450 20.34 3.10 13.61
C TYR A 450 18.96 3.47 13.09
N TRP A 451 18.50 4.64 13.51
CA TRP A 451 17.21 5.21 13.10
C TRP A 451 17.36 6.48 12.26
N GLY A 452 18.54 7.11 12.21
CA GLY A 452 18.75 8.37 11.49
C GLY A 452 17.84 9.48 12.00
N THR A 453 17.42 10.41 11.14
CA THR A 453 16.26 11.27 11.43
C THR A 453 15.01 10.39 11.46
N TYR A 454 14.14 10.53 12.47
CA TYR A 454 12.92 9.75 12.61
C TYR A 454 11.83 10.47 13.42
N PHE A 455 10.60 9.99 13.35
CA PHE A 455 9.51 10.41 14.23
C PHE A 455 8.49 9.27 14.42
N TYR A 456 7.70 9.36 15.49
CA TYR A 456 6.50 8.54 15.68
C TYR A 456 5.26 9.34 15.30
N PHE A 457 4.24 8.64 14.80
CA PHE A 457 2.94 9.21 14.44
C PHE A 457 1.80 8.25 14.75
N GLY A 458 0.58 8.77 14.70
CA GLY A 458 -0.65 7.99 14.77
C GLY A 458 -1.63 8.49 15.81
N GLY A 459 -2.73 7.75 15.93
CA GLY A 459 -3.78 7.99 16.91
C GLY A 459 -5.07 7.26 16.57
N PRO A 460 -6.01 7.16 17.51
CA PRO A 460 -7.16 6.28 17.41
C PRO A 460 -8.25 6.78 16.44
N GLY A 461 -8.18 8.05 16.01
CA GLY A 461 -9.30 8.68 15.30
C GLY A 461 -10.54 8.83 16.20
N GLY A 462 -11.73 8.65 15.62
CA GLY A 462 -13.01 8.70 16.33
C GLY A 462 -13.78 10.01 16.19
N TYR A 463 -14.76 10.21 17.08
CA TYR A 463 -15.64 11.39 17.09
C TYR A 463 -15.03 12.55 17.86
N GLY A 464 -15.13 13.78 17.34
CA GLY A 464 -14.79 15.01 18.10
C GLY A 464 -13.31 15.24 18.39
N CYS A 465 -12.46 14.32 17.95
CA CYS A 465 -11.47 14.61 16.92
C CYS A 465 -11.63 15.95 16.18
#